data_AF-A0A6C0IZJ7-F1
#
_entry.id   AF-A0A6C0IZJ7-F1
#
_cell.length_a   1.000
_cell.length_b   1.000
_cell.length_c   1.000
_cell.angle_alpha   90.00
_cell.angle_beta   90.00
_cell.angle_gamma   90.00
#
_symmetry.space_group_name_H-M   'P 1'
#
loop_
_entity.id
_entity.type
_entity.pdbx_description
1 polymer ?
#
loop_
_entity_poly.entity_id
_entity_poly.type
_entity_poly.pdbx_seq_one_letter_code
_entity_poly.pdbx_strand_id
1 'polypeptide(L)'
;MTNRCEYCNKEYTTKGNLVKHQRTAKYCLEIQEKIHGENSDKIELRTFNCEFCTKKFSQKSHLSRHLPLCIEKYKFEIEKLMKNNTDKDNEIAKLKSENDELRDELKTIAYETELRILRERDERSMATVEEIAKQPKIQNNNNKILITTPLDLSKESIQTAIQSAFSHDHLTLGQKGVAQFAYNNILKDENGKLMYVCTDPSRQIFQYKSGDGKIQKDVRATKLTKAILDGDIKQTSHKIAWDNMKDGDNEIFMTYTNHYQDIQGMEQDNSEFSKELSCLAI
;
A
#
# COMPACT_ATOMS: atom_id res chain seq x y z
N MET A 1 31.38 -28.30 72.87
CA MET A 1 32.26 -28.71 71.74
C MET A 1 32.95 -27.47 71.20
N THR A 2 34.28 -27.40 71.31
CA THR A 2 35.09 -26.31 70.78
C THR A 2 35.33 -26.55 69.28
N ASN A 3 34.83 -25.68 68.40
CA ASN A 3 35.10 -25.78 66.96
C ASN A 3 36.46 -25.14 66.64
N ARG A 4 37.54 -25.76 67.13
CA ARG A 4 38.92 -25.31 66.96
C ARG A 4 39.57 -26.05 65.79
N CYS A 5 40.29 -25.32 64.94
CA CYS A 5 41.08 -25.91 63.86
C CYS A 5 42.31 -26.62 64.42
N GLU A 6 42.49 -27.90 64.08
CA GLU A 6 43.63 -28.71 64.53
C GLU A 6 44.98 -28.30 63.90
N TYR A 7 44.96 -27.59 62.76
CA TYR A 7 46.18 -27.20 62.06
C TYR A 7 46.71 -25.82 62.48
N CYS A 8 45.81 -24.85 62.70
CA CYS A 8 46.19 -23.47 63.01
C CYS A 8 45.63 -22.94 64.33
N ASN A 9 44.96 -23.80 65.11
CA ASN A 9 44.39 -23.50 66.42
C ASN A 9 43.34 -22.37 66.46
N LYS A 10 42.85 -21.91 65.30
CA LYS A 10 41.81 -20.88 65.21
C LYS A 10 40.45 -21.42 65.61
N GLU A 11 39.71 -20.67 66.42
CA GLU A 11 38.39 -21.03 66.92
C GLU A 11 37.26 -20.47 66.04
N TYR A 12 36.18 -21.24 65.93
CA TYR A 12 35.00 -20.89 65.13
C TYR A 12 33.72 -21.03 65.96
N THR A 13 32.73 -20.20 65.62
CA THR A 13 31.41 -20.21 66.27
C THR A 13 30.57 -21.44 65.90
N THR A 14 30.80 -22.04 64.73
CA THR A 14 30.04 -23.20 64.24
C THR A 14 30.96 -24.23 63.58
N LYS A 15 30.53 -25.50 63.60
CA LYS A 15 31.21 -26.61 62.91
C LYS A 15 31.32 -26.36 61.40
N GLY A 16 30.29 -25.77 60.80
CA GLY A 16 30.30 -25.41 59.37
C GLY A 16 31.39 -24.41 59.00
N ASN A 17 31.63 -23.40 59.85
CA ASN A 17 32.69 -22.41 59.65
C ASN A 17 34.09 -23.03 59.79
N LEU A 18 34.27 -23.95 60.74
CA LEU A 18 35.51 -24.71 60.89
C LEU A 18 35.81 -25.56 59.65
N VAL A 19 34.82 -26.31 59.15
CA VAL A 19 34.97 -27.13 57.92
C VAL A 19 35.28 -26.25 56.70
N LYS A 20 34.57 -25.13 56.55
CA LYS A 20 34.83 -24.15 55.47
C LYS A 20 36.26 -23.62 55.57
N HIS A 21 36.71 -23.27 56.77
CA HIS A 21 38.05 -22.78 57.00
C HIS A 21 39.12 -23.80 56.61
N GLN A 22 39.03 -25.03 57.10
CA GLN A 22 40.00 -26.10 56.81
C GLN A 22 40.11 -26.37 55.30
N ARG A 23 39.01 -26.21 54.54
CA ARG A 23 38.98 -26.45 53.09
C ARG A 23 39.37 -25.27 52.21
N THR A 24 39.40 -24.04 52.73
CA THR A 24 39.52 -22.84 51.87
C THR A 24 40.56 -21.81 52.32
N ALA A 25 41.00 -21.84 53.57
CA ALA A 25 41.98 -20.89 54.06
C ALA A 25 43.40 -21.30 53.63
N LYS A 26 43.98 -20.54 52.70
CA LYS A 26 45.29 -20.82 52.08
C LYS A 26 46.38 -21.16 53.10
N TYR A 27 46.55 -20.34 54.13
CA TYR A 27 47.57 -20.59 55.17
C TYR A 27 47.30 -21.88 55.96
N CYS A 28 46.04 -22.25 56.16
CA CYS A 28 45.68 -23.49 56.85
C CYS A 28 45.92 -24.71 55.96
N LEU A 29 45.68 -24.57 54.66
CA LEU A 29 46.00 -25.60 53.65
C LEU A 29 47.52 -25.80 53.53
N GLU A 30 48.30 -24.72 53.54
CA GLU A 30 49.78 -24.81 53.55
C GLU A 30 50.31 -25.53 54.80
N ILE A 31 49.65 -25.37 55.96
CA ILE A 31 50.00 -26.12 57.17
C ILE A 31 49.59 -27.60 57.06
N GLN A 32 48.40 -27.88 56.50
CA GLN A 32 47.95 -29.26 56.23
C GLN A 32 48.91 -30.00 55.32
N GLU A 33 49.34 -29.38 54.21
CA GLU A 33 50.29 -29.95 53.25
C GLU A 33 51.64 -30.28 53.90
N LYS A 34 52.14 -29.41 54.78
CA LYS A 34 53.40 -29.63 55.52
C LYS A 34 53.32 -30.75 56.56
N ILE A 35 52.15 -30.95 57.17
CA ILE A 35 51.94 -31.98 58.20
C ILE A 35 51.74 -33.36 57.58
N HIS A 36 51.05 -33.45 56.44
CA HIS A 36 50.64 -34.72 55.86
C HIS A 36 51.57 -35.26 54.75
N GLY A 37 52.47 -34.44 54.21
CA GLY A 37 53.44 -34.84 53.17
C GLY A 37 52.78 -35.26 51.84
N GLU A 38 53.57 -35.52 50.79
CA GLU A 38 53.09 -35.84 49.43
C GLU A 38 52.26 -37.14 49.32
N ASN A 39 52.10 -37.91 50.40
CA ASN A 39 51.42 -39.21 50.43
C ASN A 39 50.04 -39.20 51.13
N SER A 40 49.41 -38.04 51.32
CA SER A 40 47.98 -38.00 51.68
C SER A 40 47.10 -38.10 50.44
N ASP A 41 46.05 -38.92 50.49
CA ASP A 41 44.91 -38.87 49.55
C ASP A 41 44.60 -37.40 49.25
N LYS A 42 44.92 -37.01 48.01
CA LYS A 42 44.92 -35.63 47.52
C LYS A 42 43.64 -34.97 48.00
N ILE A 43 43.72 -34.07 48.99
CA ILE A 43 42.55 -33.37 49.51
C ILE A 43 41.89 -32.74 48.30
N GLU A 44 40.74 -33.30 47.89
CA GLU A 44 40.06 -32.89 46.68
C GLU A 44 39.43 -31.53 46.98
N LEU A 45 40.24 -30.48 46.81
CA LEU A 45 39.82 -29.10 46.96
C LEU A 45 38.70 -28.90 45.95
N ARG A 46 37.47 -28.85 46.44
CA ARG A 46 36.29 -28.59 45.62
C ARG A 46 36.40 -27.18 45.03
N THR A 47 37.03 -27.09 43.87
CA THR A 47 37.14 -25.86 43.09
C THR A 47 35.92 -25.71 42.20
N PHE A 48 35.41 -24.48 42.12
CA PHE A 48 34.36 -24.09 41.21
C PHE A 48 35.02 -23.39 40.02
N ASN A 49 34.96 -24.01 38.85
CA ASN A 49 35.60 -23.50 37.64
C ASN A 49 34.60 -22.67 36.84
N CYS A 50 35.08 -21.61 36.18
CA CYS A 50 34.30 -20.93 35.16
C CYS A 50 34.32 -21.76 33.88
N GLU A 51 33.18 -21.93 33.22
CA GLU A 51 33.08 -22.69 31.96
C GLU A 51 33.65 -21.90 30.77
N PHE A 52 33.77 -20.58 30.91
CA PHE A 52 34.19 -19.68 29.84
C PHE A 52 35.65 -19.22 29.95
N CYS A 53 36.27 -19.29 31.13
CA CYS A 53 37.65 -18.87 31.33
C CYS A 53 38.41 -19.81 32.27
N THR A 54 39.73 -19.63 32.37
CA THR A 54 40.61 -20.50 33.17
C THR A 54 40.54 -20.24 34.68
N LYS A 55 39.71 -19.30 35.15
CA LYS A 55 39.63 -18.93 36.58
C LYS A 55 38.94 -20.01 37.41
N LYS A 56 39.57 -20.33 38.54
CA LYS A 56 39.07 -21.29 39.55
C LYS A 56 38.77 -20.56 40.86
N PHE A 57 37.68 -20.95 41.51
CA PHE A 57 37.21 -20.32 42.75
C PHE A 57 37.10 -21.35 43.87
N SER A 58 37.44 -20.95 45.09
CA SER A 58 37.30 -21.80 46.28
C SER A 58 35.86 -21.88 46.81
N GLN A 59 34.96 -21.02 46.33
CA GLN A 59 33.57 -20.93 46.78
C GLN A 59 32.62 -20.66 45.60
N LYS A 60 31.43 -21.30 45.63
CA LYS A 60 30.38 -21.10 44.61
C LYS A 60 29.91 -19.65 44.52
N SER A 61 29.83 -18.94 45.63
CA SER A 61 29.43 -17.51 45.66
C SER A 61 30.40 -16.62 44.88
N HIS A 62 31.70 -16.92 44.92
CA HIS A 62 32.70 -16.19 44.16
C HIS A 62 32.59 -16.45 42.66
N LEU A 63 32.34 -17.71 42.25
CA LEU A 63 32.04 -18.03 40.85
C LEU A 63 30.77 -17.29 40.39
N SER A 64 29.69 -17.32 41.19
CA SER A 64 28.44 -16.64 40.86
C SER A 64 28.60 -15.13 40.67
N ARG A 65 29.44 -14.47 41.49
CA ARG A 65 29.77 -13.04 41.31
C ARG A 65 30.70 -12.80 40.12
N HIS A 66 31.52 -13.78 39.74
CA HIS A 66 32.41 -13.68 38.59
C HIS A 66 31.67 -13.82 37.25
N LEU A 67 30.71 -14.74 37.12
CA LEU A 67 29.99 -14.99 35.87
C LEU A 67 29.44 -13.73 35.16
N PRO A 68 28.79 -12.77 35.84
CA PRO A 68 28.31 -11.53 35.20
C PRO A 68 29.43 -10.54 34.84
N LEU A 69 30.67 -10.77 35.27
CA LEU A 69 31.85 -9.94 34.95
C LEU A 69 32.86 -10.70 34.08
N CYS A 70 32.52 -11.92 33.64
CA CYS A 70 33.42 -12.76 32.87
C CYS A 70 33.46 -12.29 31.42
N ILE A 71 34.57 -11.67 31.03
CA ILE A 71 34.78 -11.16 29.67
C ILE A 71 34.68 -12.30 28.63
N GLU A 72 35.29 -13.45 28.92
CA GLU A 72 35.27 -14.60 27.99
C GLU A 72 33.86 -15.16 27.79
N LYS A 73 32.99 -15.07 28.81
CA LYS A 73 31.57 -15.42 28.66
C LYS A 73 30.90 -14.52 27.62
N TYR A 74 31.09 -13.21 27.73
CA TYR A 74 30.49 -12.26 26.80
C TYR A 74 31.08 -12.38 25.39
N LYS A 75 32.38 -12.65 25.25
CA LYS A 75 32.99 -12.94 23.95
C LYS A 75 32.34 -14.15 23.28
N PHE A 76 32.19 -15.25 24.03
CA PHE A 76 31.53 -16.45 23.53
C PHE A 76 30.06 -16.17 23.11
N GLU A 77 29.31 -15.40 23.90
CA GLU A 77 27.94 -15.01 23.55
C GLU A 77 27.89 -14.14 22.30
N ILE A 78 28.81 -13.17 22.16
CA ILE A 78 28.93 -12.31 20.98
C ILE A 78 29.27 -13.14 19.74
N GLU A 79 30.27 -14.02 19.82
CA GLU A 79 30.65 -14.91 18.70
C GLU A 79 29.48 -15.78 18.25
N LYS A 80 28.72 -16.33 19.20
CA LYS A 80 27.50 -17.10 18.91
C LYS A 80 26.43 -16.24 18.22
N LEU A 81 26.22 -15.01 18.68
CA LEU A 81 25.27 -14.08 18.06
C LEU A 81 25.72 -13.67 16.66
N MET A 82 27.02 -13.40 16.46
CA MET A 82 27.58 -13.07 15.15
C MET A 82 27.37 -14.21 14.16
N LYS A 83 27.66 -15.46 14.57
CA LYS A 83 27.41 -16.63 13.72
C LYS A 83 25.93 -16.75 13.34
N ASN A 84 25.02 -16.61 14.32
CA ASN A 84 23.59 -16.65 14.05
C ASN A 84 23.12 -15.55 13.09
N ASN A 85 23.71 -14.36 13.17
CA ASN A 85 23.39 -13.27 12.23
C ASN A 85 23.89 -13.60 10.83
N THR A 86 25.11 -14.11 10.68
CA THR A 86 25.64 -14.56 9.38
C THR A 86 24.75 -15.64 8.76
N ASP A 87 24.30 -16.62 9.54
CA ASP A 87 23.41 -17.68 9.05
C ASP A 87 22.06 -17.10 8.58
N LYS A 88 21.52 -16.12 9.30
CA LYS A 88 20.29 -15.41 8.90
C LYS A 88 20.48 -14.55 7.65
N ASP A 89 21.61 -13.86 7.53
CA ASP A 89 21.92 -13.04 6.34
C ASP A 89 22.03 -13.89 5.09
N ASN A 90 22.62 -15.09 5.20
CA ASN A 90 22.67 -16.07 4.11
C ASN A 90 21.26 -16.56 3.71
N GLU A 91 20.40 -16.85 4.69
CA GLU A 91 19.01 -17.26 4.42
C GLU A 91 18.21 -16.13 3.75
N ILE A 92 18.38 -14.88 4.22
CA ILE A 92 17.77 -13.69 3.60
C ILE A 92 18.24 -13.53 2.16
N ALA A 93 19.53 -13.72 1.88
CA ALA A 93 20.07 -13.63 0.53
C ALA A 93 19.44 -14.68 -0.39
N LYS A 94 19.30 -15.92 0.10
CA LYS A 94 18.65 -17.01 -0.64
C LYS A 94 17.18 -16.71 -0.94
N LEU A 95 16.42 -16.29 0.08
CA LEU A 95 14.99 -15.96 -0.08
C LEU A 95 14.77 -14.74 -1.00
N LYS A 96 15.71 -13.79 -1.04
CA LYS A 96 15.66 -12.67 -1.99
C LYS A 96 15.84 -13.14 -3.43
N SER A 97 16.84 -14.00 -3.69
CA SER A 97 17.05 -14.60 -5.01
C SER A 97 15.81 -15.34 -5.50
N GLU A 98 15.21 -16.18 -4.65
CA GLU A 98 14.01 -16.94 -4.98
C GLU A 98 12.80 -16.02 -5.23
N ASN A 99 12.64 -14.94 -4.46
CA ASN A 99 11.58 -13.96 -4.70
C ASN A 99 11.76 -13.22 -6.03
N ASP A 100 13.00 -12.89 -6.40
CA ASP A 100 13.27 -12.19 -7.66
C ASP A 100 13.02 -13.11 -8.86
N GLU A 101 13.39 -14.39 -8.77
CA GLU A 101 13.05 -15.42 -9.76
C GLU A 101 11.53 -15.58 -9.93
N LEU A 102 10.79 -15.71 -8.83
CA LEU A 102 9.32 -15.82 -8.85
C LEU A 102 8.65 -14.57 -9.43
N ARG A 103 9.18 -13.38 -9.16
CA ARG A 103 8.67 -12.13 -9.73
C ARG A 103 8.83 -12.07 -11.24
N ASP A 104 9.95 -12.56 -11.76
CA ASP A 104 10.19 -12.58 -13.20
C ASP A 104 9.35 -13.65 -13.90
N GLU A 105 9.12 -14.80 -13.27
CA GLU A 105 8.15 -15.79 -13.75
C GLU A 105 6.73 -15.22 -13.81
N LEU A 106 6.29 -14.51 -12.76
CA LEU A 106 4.98 -13.86 -12.73
C LEU A 106 4.82 -12.81 -13.85
N LYS A 107 5.85 -12.00 -14.12
CA LYS A 107 5.82 -11.04 -15.25
C LYS A 107 5.68 -11.77 -16.59
N THR A 108 6.39 -12.88 -16.76
CA THR A 108 6.34 -13.68 -17.99
C THR A 108 4.95 -14.25 -18.21
N ILE A 109 4.37 -14.87 -17.18
CA ILE A 109 2.99 -15.41 -17.23
C ILE A 109 1.96 -14.31 -17.52
N ALA A 110 2.11 -13.14 -16.90
CA ALA A 110 1.21 -12.01 -17.15
C ALA A 110 1.27 -11.55 -18.61
N TYR A 111 2.48 -11.40 -19.16
CA TYR A 111 2.69 -11.01 -20.55
C TYR A 111 2.14 -12.03 -21.56
N GLU A 112 2.41 -13.32 -21.33
CA GLU A 112 1.87 -14.40 -22.17
C GLU A 112 0.34 -14.45 -22.14
N THR A 113 -0.25 -14.22 -20.97
CA THR A 113 -1.70 -14.18 -20.80
C THR A 113 -2.31 -13.00 -21.55
N GLU A 114 -1.72 -11.82 -21.45
CA GLU A 114 -2.17 -10.63 -22.18
C GLU A 114 -2.08 -10.82 -23.70
N LEU A 115 -0.96 -11.38 -24.19
CA LEU A 115 -0.81 -11.73 -25.60
C LEU A 115 -1.87 -12.72 -26.08
N ARG A 116 -2.21 -13.75 -25.28
CA ARG A 116 -3.26 -14.71 -25.62
C ARG A 116 -4.62 -14.03 -25.73
N ILE A 117 -4.99 -13.20 -24.74
CA ILE A 117 -6.27 -12.46 -24.75
C ILE A 117 -6.36 -11.52 -25.95
N LEU A 118 -5.26 -10.83 -26.29
CA LEU A 118 -5.21 -9.95 -27.45
C LEU A 118 -5.39 -10.73 -28.76
N ARG A 119 -4.75 -11.88 -28.92
CA ARG A 119 -4.92 -12.74 -30.11
C ARG A 119 -6.36 -13.24 -30.23
N GLU A 120 -6.95 -13.75 -29.16
CA GLU A 120 -8.36 -14.20 -29.16
C GLU A 120 -9.33 -13.06 -29.52
N ARG A 121 -9.04 -11.84 -29.03
CA ARG A 121 -9.84 -10.65 -29.37
C ARG A 121 -9.68 -10.24 -30.83
N ASP A 122 -8.46 -10.29 -31.36
CA ASP A 122 -8.17 -9.98 -32.75
C ASP A 122 -8.86 -10.97 -33.70
N GLU A 123 -8.76 -12.28 -33.41
CA GLU A 123 -9.45 -13.33 -34.17
C GLU A 123 -10.96 -13.12 -34.19
N ARG A 124 -11.57 -12.83 -33.03
CA ARG A 124 -13.01 -12.51 -32.97
C ARG A 124 -13.34 -11.26 -33.78
N SER A 125 -12.51 -10.22 -33.70
CA SER A 125 -12.70 -8.99 -34.46
C SER A 125 -12.60 -9.25 -35.97
N MET A 126 -11.59 -9.99 -36.42
CA MET A 126 -11.42 -10.37 -37.82
C MET A 126 -12.61 -11.18 -38.33
N ALA A 127 -13.07 -12.18 -37.57
CA ALA A 127 -14.25 -12.95 -37.93
C ALA A 127 -15.50 -12.07 -38.08
N THR A 128 -15.73 -11.10 -37.18
CA THR A 128 -16.86 -10.17 -37.32
C THR A 128 -16.73 -9.27 -38.55
N VAL A 129 -15.53 -8.80 -38.87
CA VAL A 129 -15.29 -7.98 -40.08
C VAL A 129 -15.54 -8.79 -41.34
N GLU A 130 -15.09 -10.05 -41.40
CA GLU A 130 -15.37 -10.96 -42.50
C GLU A 130 -16.88 -11.18 -42.70
N GLU A 131 -17.62 -11.41 -41.61
CA GLU A 131 -19.08 -11.57 -41.67
C GLU A 131 -19.78 -10.29 -42.14
N ILE A 132 -19.38 -9.12 -41.66
CA ILE A 132 -19.90 -7.83 -42.14
C ILE A 132 -19.58 -7.63 -43.63
N ALA A 133 -18.37 -7.99 -44.08
CA ALA A 133 -17.97 -7.86 -45.47
C ALA A 133 -18.79 -8.77 -46.41
N LYS A 134 -19.30 -9.90 -45.91
CA LYS A 134 -20.20 -10.81 -46.64
C LYS A 134 -21.64 -10.27 -46.75
N GLN A 135 -22.04 -9.28 -45.94
CA GLN A 135 -23.40 -8.73 -46.00
C GLN A 135 -23.62 -7.84 -47.24
N PRO A 136 -24.79 -7.93 -47.90
CA PRO A 136 -25.13 -7.07 -49.03
C PRO A 136 -25.29 -5.62 -48.57
N LYS A 137 -24.63 -4.67 -49.24
CA LYS A 137 -24.76 -3.24 -48.93
C LYS A 137 -26.13 -2.73 -49.39
N ILE A 138 -27.03 -2.49 -48.43
CA ILE A 138 -28.28 -1.76 -48.65
C ILE A 138 -28.04 -0.29 -48.29
N GLN A 139 -28.05 0.61 -49.29
CA GLN A 139 -28.10 2.05 -49.03
C GLN A 139 -29.52 2.44 -48.58
N ASN A 140 -29.79 2.33 -47.28
CA ASN A 140 -31.01 2.90 -46.71
C ASN A 140 -30.77 4.38 -46.40
N ASN A 141 -31.11 5.23 -47.36
CA ASN A 141 -31.07 6.66 -47.20
C ASN A 141 -32.38 7.09 -46.53
N ASN A 142 -32.49 6.99 -45.20
CA ASN A 142 -33.51 7.67 -44.37
C ASN A 142 -33.31 7.42 -42.87
N ASN A 143 -32.74 8.41 -42.16
CA ASN A 143 -33.25 8.84 -40.85
C ASN A 143 -32.73 10.25 -40.56
N LYS A 144 -33.47 11.25 -41.03
CA LYS A 144 -33.20 12.66 -40.73
C LYS A 144 -33.62 12.90 -39.28
N ILE A 145 -32.67 12.82 -38.35
CA ILE A 145 -32.88 13.22 -36.95
C ILE A 145 -33.31 14.70 -36.96
N LEU A 146 -34.58 14.97 -36.58
CA LEU A 146 -35.16 16.32 -36.57
C LEU A 146 -34.91 16.99 -35.21
N ILE A 147 -33.74 17.62 -35.06
CA ILE A 147 -33.45 18.55 -33.96
C ILE A 147 -34.12 19.89 -34.30
N THR A 148 -35.26 20.15 -33.66
CA THR A 148 -36.13 21.30 -33.96
C THR A 148 -35.78 22.54 -33.13
N THR A 149 -35.41 22.31 -31.88
CA THR A 149 -35.15 23.34 -30.86
C THR A 149 -33.65 23.66 -30.83
N PRO A 150 -33.24 24.95 -30.98
CA PRO A 150 -31.86 25.36 -30.79
C PRO A 150 -31.38 25.13 -29.35
N LEU A 151 -30.15 24.65 -29.20
CA LEU A 151 -29.46 24.55 -27.92
C LEU A 151 -28.69 25.85 -27.66
N ASP A 152 -28.94 26.45 -26.50
CA ASP A 152 -28.14 27.59 -26.04
C ASP A 152 -26.93 27.11 -25.22
N LEU A 153 -25.74 27.37 -25.74
CA LEU A 153 -24.45 27.11 -25.09
C LEU A 153 -23.78 28.40 -24.61
N SER A 154 -24.54 29.49 -24.46
CA SER A 154 -24.04 30.75 -23.92
C SER A 154 -23.54 30.57 -22.49
N LYS A 155 -22.51 31.34 -22.10
CA LYS A 155 -21.95 31.30 -20.75
C LYS A 155 -23.03 31.52 -19.68
N GLU A 156 -23.93 32.48 -19.90
CA GLU A 156 -24.99 32.85 -18.94
C GLU A 156 -25.99 31.72 -18.70
N SER A 157 -26.44 31.06 -19.77
CA SER A 157 -27.37 29.92 -19.68
C SER A 157 -26.73 28.74 -18.94
N ILE A 158 -25.51 28.36 -19.32
CA ILE A 158 -24.79 27.24 -18.71
C ILE A 158 -24.46 27.53 -17.25
N GLN A 159 -24.02 28.74 -16.93
CA GLN A 159 -23.73 29.16 -15.56
C GLN A 159 -24.99 29.11 -14.67
N THR A 160 -26.15 29.53 -15.20
CA THR A 160 -27.43 29.45 -14.49
C THR A 160 -27.86 28.00 -14.22
N ALA A 161 -27.67 27.11 -15.19
CA ALA A 161 -27.95 25.68 -15.01
C ALA A 161 -27.02 25.05 -13.96
N ILE A 162 -25.73 25.40 -13.97
CA ILE A 162 -24.74 24.90 -13.00
C ILE A 162 -25.10 25.37 -11.59
N GLN A 163 -25.40 26.66 -11.42
CA GLN A 163 -25.73 27.21 -10.11
C GLN A 163 -27.05 26.68 -9.53
N SER A 164 -28.01 26.34 -10.39
CA SER A 164 -29.34 25.90 -9.94
C SER A 164 -29.45 24.40 -9.71
N ALA A 165 -28.70 23.58 -10.45
CA ALA A 165 -28.91 22.13 -10.46
C ALA A 165 -27.64 21.26 -10.30
N PHE A 166 -26.43 21.81 -10.42
CA PHE A 166 -25.23 21.02 -10.15
C PHE A 166 -25.08 20.82 -8.63
N SER A 167 -25.02 19.55 -8.21
CA SER A 167 -25.14 19.16 -6.81
C SER A 167 -23.99 18.27 -6.38
N HIS A 168 -23.94 17.99 -5.08
CA HIS A 168 -23.01 17.04 -4.50
C HIS A 168 -23.05 15.65 -5.16
N ASP A 169 -24.24 15.13 -5.46
CA ASP A 169 -24.41 13.81 -6.10
C ASP A 169 -23.77 13.75 -7.49
N HIS A 170 -23.78 14.86 -8.21
CA HIS A 170 -23.09 14.96 -9.50
C HIS A 170 -21.57 15.04 -9.30
N LEU A 171 -21.09 15.75 -8.28
CA LEU A 171 -19.67 15.89 -8.00
C LEU A 171 -19.02 14.55 -7.63
N THR A 172 -19.65 13.71 -6.82
CA THR A 172 -19.09 12.41 -6.40
C THR A 172 -18.97 11.38 -7.51
N LEU A 173 -19.56 11.64 -8.67
CA LEU A 173 -19.45 10.79 -9.84
C LEU A 173 -18.42 11.32 -10.86
N GLY A 174 -17.69 12.39 -10.52
CA GLY A 174 -16.68 12.99 -11.40
C GLY A 174 -17.26 13.37 -12.77
N GLN A 175 -16.54 13.04 -13.84
CA GLN A 175 -16.97 13.30 -15.22
C GLN A 175 -18.32 12.68 -15.59
N LYS A 176 -18.65 11.50 -15.06
CA LYS A 176 -19.95 10.84 -15.32
C LYS A 176 -21.10 11.63 -14.71
N GLY A 177 -20.90 12.19 -13.52
CA GLY A 177 -21.89 13.05 -12.89
C GLY A 177 -22.10 14.35 -13.65
N VAL A 178 -21.04 14.94 -14.21
CA VAL A 178 -21.16 16.09 -15.11
C VAL A 178 -21.96 15.74 -16.37
N ALA A 179 -21.78 14.54 -16.93
CA ALA A 179 -22.55 14.06 -18.06
C ALA A 179 -24.04 13.90 -17.73
N GLN A 180 -24.37 13.30 -16.58
CA GLN A 180 -25.74 13.16 -16.10
C GLN A 180 -26.39 14.52 -15.82
N PHE A 181 -25.66 15.43 -15.18
CA PHE A 181 -26.09 16.81 -14.95
C PHE A 181 -26.43 17.51 -16.28
N ALA A 182 -25.53 17.47 -17.26
CA ALA A 182 -25.75 18.11 -18.56
C ALA A 182 -26.99 17.52 -19.26
N TYR A 183 -27.08 16.18 -19.32
CA TYR A 183 -28.22 15.48 -19.93
C TYR A 183 -29.56 15.86 -19.32
N ASN A 184 -29.63 16.00 -17.99
CA ASN A 184 -30.87 16.28 -17.30
C ASN A 184 -31.25 17.76 -17.28
N ASN A 185 -30.27 18.67 -17.28
CA ASN A 185 -30.51 20.09 -16.98
C ASN A 185 -30.16 21.05 -18.13
N ILE A 186 -29.44 20.60 -19.16
CA ILE A 186 -28.97 21.46 -20.26
C ILE A 186 -29.46 20.94 -21.62
N LEU A 187 -29.44 19.63 -21.84
CA LEU A 187 -29.57 19.06 -23.18
C LEU A 187 -31.01 18.75 -23.61
N LYS A 188 -32.00 19.03 -22.76
CA LYS A 188 -33.43 18.80 -23.02
C LYS A 188 -34.19 20.11 -23.05
N ASP A 189 -35.16 20.21 -23.94
CA ASP A 189 -36.10 21.34 -23.95
C ASP A 189 -37.15 21.22 -22.84
N GLU A 190 -38.04 22.21 -22.75
CA GLU A 190 -39.11 22.28 -21.75
C GLU A 190 -40.07 21.07 -21.79
N ASN A 191 -40.12 20.35 -22.92
CA ASN A 191 -40.94 19.15 -23.10
C ASN A 191 -40.13 17.85 -22.88
N GLY A 192 -38.88 17.96 -22.43
CA GLY A 192 -37.99 16.83 -22.23
C GLY A 192 -37.37 16.25 -23.51
N LYS A 193 -37.54 16.91 -24.66
CA LYS A 193 -36.97 16.45 -25.94
C LYS A 193 -35.51 16.86 -26.05
N LEU A 194 -34.68 15.94 -26.51
CA LEU A 194 -33.24 16.19 -26.68
C LEU A 194 -32.95 17.25 -27.76
N MET A 195 -32.17 18.24 -27.37
CA MET A 195 -31.61 19.29 -28.23
C MET A 195 -30.18 18.97 -28.69
N TYR A 196 -29.53 18.00 -28.03
CA TYR A 196 -28.18 17.53 -28.28
C TYR A 196 -28.20 16.00 -28.38
N VAL A 197 -27.98 15.46 -29.57
CA VAL A 197 -28.25 14.05 -29.90
C VAL A 197 -26.98 13.35 -30.38
N CYS A 198 -26.71 12.16 -29.83
CA CYS A 198 -25.66 11.24 -30.22
C CYS A 198 -26.09 10.48 -31.48
N THR A 199 -25.43 10.76 -32.60
CA THR A 199 -25.74 10.16 -33.90
C THR A 199 -24.84 8.98 -34.26
N ASP A 200 -23.70 8.86 -33.59
CA ASP A 200 -22.76 7.73 -33.72
C ASP A 200 -22.08 7.52 -32.36
N PRO A 201 -22.60 6.61 -31.51
CA PRO A 201 -22.03 6.33 -30.19
C PRO A 201 -20.59 5.80 -30.27
N SER A 202 -20.28 4.99 -31.29
CA SER A 202 -18.95 4.38 -31.45
C SER A 202 -17.86 5.42 -31.68
N ARG A 203 -18.19 6.50 -32.41
CA ARG A 203 -17.30 7.63 -32.68
C ARG A 203 -17.57 8.85 -31.80
N GLN A 204 -18.55 8.74 -30.89
CA GLN A 204 -19.02 9.81 -30.02
C GLN A 204 -19.32 11.09 -30.81
N ILE A 205 -20.11 10.97 -31.87
CA ILE A 205 -20.53 12.10 -32.70
C ILE A 205 -21.88 12.61 -32.23
N PHE A 206 -21.89 13.85 -31.77
CA PHE A 206 -23.09 14.55 -31.37
C PHE A 206 -23.49 15.60 -32.39
N GLN A 207 -24.79 15.86 -32.47
CA GLN A 207 -25.39 16.90 -33.29
C GLN A 207 -26.34 17.74 -32.45
N TYR A 208 -26.32 19.05 -32.67
CA TYR A 208 -27.25 20.00 -32.04
C TYR A 208 -27.56 21.14 -32.99
N LYS A 209 -28.69 21.81 -32.78
CA LYS A 209 -29.04 23.00 -33.55
C LYS A 209 -28.50 24.25 -32.85
N SER A 210 -27.69 25.03 -33.54
CA SER A 210 -27.20 26.33 -33.04
C SER A 210 -28.30 27.41 -33.06
N GLY A 211 -28.08 28.53 -32.36
CA GLY A 211 -28.97 29.69 -32.38
C GLY A 211 -29.26 30.23 -33.80
N ASP A 212 -28.30 30.10 -34.72
CA ASP A 212 -28.46 30.44 -36.15
C ASP A 212 -29.31 29.43 -36.94
N GLY A 213 -29.86 28.42 -36.28
CA GLY A 213 -30.69 27.38 -36.87
C GLY A 213 -29.93 26.29 -37.64
N LYS A 214 -28.59 26.37 -37.70
CA LYS A 214 -27.75 25.36 -38.37
C LYS A 214 -27.45 24.18 -37.45
N ILE A 215 -27.49 22.96 -38.00
CA ILE A 215 -27.04 21.75 -37.31
C ILE A 215 -25.51 21.77 -37.23
N GLN A 216 -25.00 21.70 -36.00
CA GLN A 216 -23.60 21.64 -35.66
C GLN A 216 -23.22 20.23 -35.23
N LYS A 217 -22.03 19.80 -35.64
CA LYS A 217 -21.42 18.55 -35.18
C LYS A 217 -20.48 18.85 -34.02
N ASP A 218 -20.50 18.02 -32.99
CA ASP A 218 -19.54 18.04 -31.88
C ASP A 218 -18.97 16.62 -31.68
N VAL A 219 -17.68 16.47 -31.94
CA VAL A 219 -17.00 15.18 -31.86
C VAL A 219 -16.42 15.05 -30.45
N ARG A 220 -16.71 13.95 -29.76
CA ARG A 220 -16.33 13.72 -28.35
C ARG A 220 -16.84 14.80 -27.39
N ALA A 221 -17.96 15.44 -27.71
CA ALA A 221 -18.58 16.48 -26.90
C ALA A 221 -17.65 17.65 -26.49
N THR A 222 -16.62 17.94 -27.29
CA THR A 222 -15.61 18.96 -26.98
C THR A 222 -16.19 20.38 -26.86
N LYS A 223 -17.18 20.74 -27.67
CA LYS A 223 -17.81 22.07 -27.60
C LYS A 223 -18.68 22.18 -26.36
N LEU A 224 -19.43 21.13 -26.02
CA LEU A 224 -20.21 21.07 -24.79
C LEU A 224 -19.30 21.11 -23.55
N THR A 225 -18.20 20.35 -23.54
CA THR A 225 -17.21 20.38 -22.46
C THR A 225 -16.68 21.79 -22.26
N LYS A 226 -16.28 22.48 -23.34
CA LYS A 226 -15.81 23.86 -23.25
C LYS A 226 -16.88 24.80 -22.67
N ALA A 227 -18.13 24.70 -23.13
CA ALA A 227 -19.22 25.53 -22.63
C ALA A 227 -19.47 25.32 -21.12
N ILE A 228 -19.42 24.08 -20.65
CA ILE A 228 -19.55 23.73 -19.22
C ILE A 228 -18.39 24.28 -18.39
N LEU A 229 -17.16 24.20 -18.88
CA LEU A 229 -15.99 24.76 -18.21
C LEU A 229 -16.04 26.29 -18.14
N ASP A 230 -16.46 26.95 -19.23
CA ASP A 230 -16.65 28.40 -19.32
C ASP A 230 -17.80 28.91 -18.42
N GLY A 231 -18.74 28.02 -18.06
CA GLY A 231 -19.86 28.26 -17.15
C GLY A 231 -19.54 28.14 -15.66
N ASP A 232 -18.26 28.17 -15.29
CA ASP A 232 -17.76 28.16 -13.90
C ASP A 232 -18.08 26.88 -13.10
N ILE A 233 -18.23 25.72 -13.77
CA ILE A 233 -18.38 24.42 -13.07
C ILE A 233 -17.22 24.16 -12.11
N LYS A 234 -16.00 24.58 -12.49
CA LYS A 234 -14.78 24.45 -11.69
C LYS A 234 -14.93 25.10 -10.32
N GLN A 235 -15.50 26.31 -10.28
CA GLN A 235 -15.71 27.07 -9.04
C GLN A 235 -16.85 26.47 -8.21
N THR A 236 -17.94 26.05 -8.85
CA THR A 236 -19.07 25.41 -8.18
C THR A 236 -18.67 24.09 -7.54
N SER A 237 -17.93 23.23 -8.25
CA SER A 237 -17.38 21.98 -7.73
C SER A 237 -16.44 22.22 -6.54
N HIS A 238 -15.59 23.24 -6.60
CA HIS A 238 -14.73 23.62 -5.47
C HIS A 238 -15.55 24.00 -4.24
N LYS A 239 -16.59 24.82 -4.40
CA LYS A 239 -17.47 25.24 -3.30
C LYS A 239 -18.18 24.03 -2.66
N ILE A 240 -18.74 23.15 -3.47
CA ILE A 240 -19.42 21.94 -3.00
C ILE A 240 -18.44 21.02 -2.27
N ALA A 241 -17.25 20.78 -2.84
CA ALA A 241 -16.21 19.98 -2.20
C ALA A 241 -15.81 20.58 -0.84
N TRP A 242 -15.51 21.88 -0.82
CA TRP A 242 -15.14 22.59 0.41
C TRP A 242 -16.21 22.49 1.49
N ASP A 243 -17.49 22.69 1.15
CA ASP A 243 -18.57 22.67 2.13
C ASP A 243 -18.81 21.27 2.72
N ASN A 244 -18.62 20.21 1.95
CA ASN A 244 -18.83 18.84 2.42
C ASN A 244 -17.59 18.19 3.05
N MET A 245 -16.39 18.73 2.84
CA MET A 245 -15.16 18.24 3.46
C MET A 245 -14.97 18.73 4.91
N LYS A 246 -15.69 19.76 5.37
CA LYS A 246 -15.43 20.43 6.66
C LYS A 246 -15.47 19.52 7.88
N ASP A 247 -16.32 18.49 7.84
CA ASP A 247 -16.54 17.55 8.94
C ASP A 247 -16.25 16.08 8.53
N GLY A 248 -15.59 15.88 7.38
CA GLY A 248 -15.34 14.56 6.80
C GLY A 248 -14.08 13.88 7.33
N ASP A 249 -14.06 12.54 7.26
CA ASP A 249 -12.85 11.76 7.50
C ASP A 249 -11.90 11.81 6.28
N ASN A 250 -10.75 11.13 6.40
CA ASN A 250 -9.75 11.10 5.34
C ASN A 250 -10.26 10.45 4.04
N GLU A 251 -11.23 9.54 4.12
CA GLU A 251 -11.81 8.87 2.94
C GLU A 251 -12.74 9.81 2.17
N ILE A 252 -13.56 10.56 2.90
CA ILE A 252 -14.39 11.65 2.36
C ILE A 252 -13.49 12.70 1.70
N PHE A 253 -12.45 13.16 2.38
CA PHE A 253 -11.51 14.14 1.82
C PHE A 253 -10.89 13.67 0.50
N MET A 254 -10.40 12.43 0.43
CA MET A 254 -9.79 11.87 -0.78
C MET A 254 -10.80 11.72 -1.92
N THR A 255 -12.04 11.29 -1.61
CA THR A 255 -13.10 11.09 -2.60
C THR A 255 -13.42 12.40 -3.33
N TYR A 256 -13.73 13.47 -2.59
CA TYR A 256 -14.06 14.74 -3.22
C TYR A 256 -12.84 15.38 -3.91
N THR A 257 -11.64 15.22 -3.37
CA THR A 257 -10.41 15.74 -4.00
C THR A 257 -10.18 15.09 -5.36
N ASN A 258 -10.33 13.77 -5.45
CA ASN A 258 -10.14 13.03 -6.69
C ASN A 258 -11.19 13.40 -7.75
N HIS A 259 -12.48 13.42 -7.38
CA HIS A 259 -13.54 13.76 -8.34
C HIS A 259 -13.55 15.24 -8.73
N TYR A 260 -13.16 16.13 -7.82
CA TYR A 260 -12.92 17.53 -8.16
C TYR A 260 -11.78 17.65 -9.19
N GLN A 261 -10.65 16.99 -8.96
CA GLN A 261 -9.51 17.01 -9.89
C GLN A 261 -9.88 16.43 -11.26
N ASP A 262 -10.68 15.36 -11.28
CA ASP A 262 -11.21 14.76 -12.50
C ASP A 262 -12.05 15.77 -13.32
N ILE A 263 -12.96 16.51 -12.67
CA ILE A 263 -13.74 17.58 -13.33
C ILE A 263 -12.85 18.74 -13.80
N GLN A 264 -11.83 19.13 -13.01
CA GLN A 264 -10.87 20.17 -13.41
C GLN A 264 -10.10 19.78 -14.67
N GLY A 265 -9.78 18.49 -14.79
CA GLY A 265 -9.01 17.89 -15.88
C GLY A 265 -9.79 17.66 -17.18
N MET A 266 -11.10 17.94 -17.21
CA MET A 266 -11.94 17.75 -18.41
C MET A 266 -11.47 18.55 -19.63
N GLU A 267 -10.67 19.60 -19.45
CA GLU A 267 -10.09 20.34 -20.59
C GLU A 267 -9.01 19.52 -21.32
N GLN A 268 -8.29 18.68 -20.58
CA GLN A 268 -7.23 17.81 -21.09
C GLN A 268 -7.77 16.44 -21.49
N ASP A 269 -8.65 15.86 -20.68
CA ASP A 269 -9.28 14.56 -20.91
C ASP A 269 -10.74 14.57 -20.48
N ASN A 270 -11.66 14.61 -21.46
CA ASN A 270 -13.11 14.51 -21.24
C ASN A 270 -13.67 13.12 -21.60
N SER A 271 -12.83 12.09 -21.67
CA SER A 271 -13.20 10.81 -22.28
C SER A 271 -14.26 10.05 -21.50
N GLU A 272 -14.31 10.18 -20.16
CA GLU A 272 -15.39 9.58 -19.37
C GLU A 272 -16.70 10.35 -19.56
N PHE A 273 -16.64 11.68 -19.56
CA PHE A 273 -17.79 12.54 -19.81
C PHE A 273 -18.42 12.23 -21.17
N SER A 274 -17.63 12.20 -22.25
CA SER A 274 -18.13 12.01 -23.60
C SER A 274 -18.64 10.58 -23.86
N LYS A 275 -18.03 9.56 -23.23
CA LYS A 275 -18.52 8.18 -23.25
C LYS A 275 -19.87 8.06 -22.55
N GLU A 276 -20.00 8.60 -21.33
CA GLU A 276 -21.25 8.57 -20.58
C GLU A 276 -22.37 9.29 -21.36
N LEU A 277 -22.09 10.48 -21.90
CA LEU A 277 -23.05 11.23 -22.72
C LEU A 277 -23.51 10.45 -23.96
N SER A 278 -22.62 9.65 -24.57
CA SER A 278 -22.94 8.86 -25.76
C SER A 278 -23.94 7.73 -25.49
N CYS A 279 -24.06 7.30 -24.23
CA CYS A 279 -25.06 6.35 -23.77
C CYS A 279 -26.38 7.04 -23.39
N LEU A 280 -26.32 8.26 -22.87
CA LEU A 280 -27.49 8.99 -22.38
C LEU A 280 -28.28 9.70 -23.48
N ALA A 281 -27.60 10.31 -24.45
CA ALA A 281 -28.19 11.27 -25.40
C ALA A 281 -28.51 10.65 -26.78
N ILE A 282 -29.07 9.44 -26.84
CA ILE A 282 -29.36 8.72 -28.11
C ILE A 282 -30.68 9.19 -28.74
#